data_AF-A0A0F6IJ15-F1
#
_entry.id   AF-A0A0F6IJ15-F1
#
_cell.length_a   1.000
_cell.length_b   1.000
_cell.length_c   1.000
_cell.angle_alpha   90.00
_cell.angle_beta   90.00
_cell.angle_gamma   90.00
#
_symmetry.space_group_name_H-M   'P 1'
#
loop_
_entity.id
_entity.type
_entity.pdbx_description
1 polymer ?
#
loop_
_entity_poly.entity_id
_entity_poly.type
_entity_poly.pdbx_seq_one_letter_code
_entity_poly.pdbx_strand_id
1 'polypeptide(L)' 'MKNYGINGLVTIRGRLEKYGTNHLMSKIVRVETENELNPLKEAEYENMKKRYFM' A
#
# COMPACT_ATOMS: atom_id res chain seq x y z
N MET A 1 -24.72 23.56 -14.35
CA MET A 1 -23.89 22.52 -13.71
C MET A 1 -23.49 21.49 -14.76
N LYS A 2 -22.20 21.16 -14.89
CA LYS A 2 -21.76 20.08 -15.80
C LYS A 2 -22.04 18.73 -15.12
N ASN A 3 -22.92 17.92 -15.69
CA ASN A 3 -23.18 16.56 -15.22
C ASN A 3 -22.18 15.61 -15.88
N TYR A 4 -21.22 15.10 -15.11
CA TYR A 4 -20.16 14.20 -15.59
C TYR A 4 -20.62 12.75 -15.79
N GLY A 5 -21.93 12.47 -15.79
CA GLY A 5 -22.48 11.11 -15.96
C GLY A 5 -22.16 10.13 -14.83
N ILE A 6 -21.62 10.62 -13.70
CA ILE A 6 -21.31 9.78 -12.54
C ILE A 6 -22.55 9.69 -11.66
N ASN A 7 -23.22 8.54 -11.69
CA ASN A 7 -24.43 8.24 -10.89
C ASN A 7 -24.10 7.94 -9.41
N GLY A 8 -23.14 8.67 -8.83
CA GLY A 8 -22.73 8.63 -7.42
C GLY A 8 -22.73 7.23 -6.80
N LEU A 9 -23.76 6.96 -6.00
CA LEU A 9 -23.96 5.72 -5.24
C LEU A 9 -23.94 4.45 -6.11
N VAL A 10 -24.51 4.50 -7.32
CA VAL A 10 -24.56 3.35 -8.24
C VAL A 10 -23.15 2.96 -8.67
N THR A 11 -22.30 3.95 -8.93
CA THR A 11 -20.89 3.72 -9.30
C THR A 11 -20.10 3.09 -8.15
N ILE A 12 -20.33 3.53 -6.90
CA ILE A 12 -19.65 2.97 -5.72
C ILE A 12 -20.08 1.51 -5.51
N ARG A 13 -21.38 1.20 -5.62
CA ARG A 13 -21.89 -0.17 -5.50
C ARG A 13 -21.31 -1.11 -6.56
N GLY A 14 -21.31 -0.69 -7.83
CA GLY A 14 -20.73 -1.50 -8.91
C GLY A 14 -19.22 -1.74 -8.74
N ARG A 15 -18.48 -0.76 -8.21
CA ARG A 15 -17.06 -0.95 -7.87
C ARG A 15 -16.85 -1.89 -6.69
N LEU A 16 -17.70 -1.81 -5.67
CA LEU A 16 -17.65 -2.70 -4.51
C LEU A 16 -17.91 -4.15 -4.91
N GLU A 17 -18.94 -4.40 -5.74
CA GLU A 17 -19.25 -5.75 -6.24
C GLU A 17 -18.13 -6.31 -7.13
N LYS A 18 -17.56 -5.48 -8.01
CA LYS A 18 -16.54 -5.94 -8.97
C LYS A 18 -15.16 -6.14 -8.37
N TYR A 19 -14.74 -5.27 -7.45
CA TYR A 19 -13.35 -5.22 -6.96
C TYR A 19 -13.21 -5.43 -5.46
N GLY A 20 -14.31 -5.46 -4.71
CA GLY A 20 -14.33 -5.64 -3.26
C GLY A 20 -13.93 -4.38 -2.47
N THR A 21 -14.15 -4.43 -1.16
CA THR A 21 -13.92 -3.31 -0.24
C THR A 21 -12.46 -2.83 -0.26
N ASN A 22 -11.50 -3.75 -0.38
CA ASN A 22 -10.06 -3.47 -0.43
C ASN A 22 -9.63 -2.59 -1.61
N HIS A 23 -10.44 -2.53 -2.67
CA HIS A 23 -10.21 -1.68 -3.83
C HIS A 23 -10.70 -0.24 -3.62
N LEU A 24 -11.72 -0.06 -2.77
CA LEU A 24 -12.27 1.25 -2.44
C LEU A 24 -11.53 1.92 -1.28
N MET A 25 -10.79 1.16 -0.47
CA MET A 25 -9.95 1.71 0.58
C MET A 25 -8.77 2.48 -0.01
N SER A 26 -8.52 3.67 0.52
CA SER A 26 -7.29 4.41 0.24
C SER A 26 -6.10 3.55 0.68
N LYS A 27 -5.18 3.28 -0.26
CA LYS A 27 -3.93 2.58 0.04
C LYS A 27 -2.90 3.63 0.43
N ILE A 28 -2.40 3.54 1.66
CA ILE A 28 -1.19 4.26 2.05
C ILE A 28 -0.03 3.48 1.45
N VAL A 29 0.57 4.01 0.39
CA VAL A 29 1.77 3.44 -0.24
C VAL A 29 2.97 4.19 0.30
N ARG A 30 3.85 3.48 1.00
CA ARG A 30 5.18 4.00 1.36
C ARG A 30 6.09 3.80 0.14
N VAL A 31 6.67 4.89 -0.34
CA VAL A 31 7.72 4.85 -1.37
C VAL A 31 9.04 4.90 -0.63
N GLU A 32 9.83 3.82 -0.67
CA GLU A 32 11.19 3.82 -0.13
C GLU A 32 12.13 4.41 -1.20
N THR A 33 12.83 5.48 -0.85
CA THR A 33 13.91 6.05 -1.67
C THR A 33 15.22 5.32 -1.40
N GLU A 34 16.17 5.31 -2.35
CA GLU A 34 17.42 4.55 -2.26
C GLU A 34 18.26 4.87 -0.99
N ASN A 35 18.07 6.08 -0.44
CA ASN A 35 18.78 6.56 0.76
C ASN A 35 17.95 6.45 2.05
N GLU A 36 16.71 5.99 1.99
CA GLU A 36 15.92 5.77 3.20
C GLU A 36 16.41 4.49 3.90
N LEU A 37 17.00 4.69 5.07
CA LEU A 37 17.34 3.63 5.99
C LEU A 37 16.08 2.80 6.27
N ASN A 38 16.06 1.53 5.83
CA ASN A 38 14.99 0.59 6.18
C ASN A 38 15.41 -0.12 7.47
N PRO A 39 14.86 0.26 8.64
CA PRO A 39 15.34 -0.24 9.93
C PRO A 39 15.17 -1.76 10.07
N LEU A 40 14.23 -2.36 9.33
CA LEU A 40 14.02 -3.80 9.30
C LEU A 40 15.15 -4.51 8.56
N LYS A 41 15.57 -3.99 7.40
CA LYS A 41 16.71 -4.56 6.64
C LYS A 41 18.02 -4.45 7.41
N GLU A 42 18.23 -3.33 8.12
CA GLU A 42 19.41 -3.19 8.99
C GLU A 42 19.38 -4.16 10.16
N ALA A 43 18.24 -4.31 10.82
CA ALA A 43 18.08 -5.28 11.90
C ALA A 43 18.30 -6.72 11.41
N GLU A 44 17.80 -7.07 10.22
CA GLU A 44 18.05 -8.37 9.58
C GLU A 44 19.54 -8.58 9.28
N TYR A 45 20.21 -7.56 8.73
CA TYR A 45 21.63 -7.62 8.42
C TYR A 45 22.51 -7.78 9.67
N GLU A 46 22.19 -7.06 10.74
CA GLU A 46 22.92 -7.17 12.02
C GLU A 46 22.66 -8.52 12.70
N ASN A 47 21.45 -9.07 12.61
CA ASN A 47 21.16 -10.44 13.07
C ASN A 47 21.90 -11.49 12.24
N MET A 48 21.97 -11.30 10.92
CA MET A 48 22.74 -12.16 10.03
C MET A 48 24.21 -12.16 10.43
N LYS A 49 24.84 -10.97 10.54
CA LYS A 49 26.24 -10.85 11.00
C LYS A 49 26.47 -11.58 12.32
N LYS A 50 25.65 -11.32 13.34
CA LYS A 50 25.79 -11.98 14.65
C LYS A 50 25.75 -13.51 14.55
N ARG A 51 24.96 -14.05 13.63
CA ARG A 51 24.83 -15.50 13.44
C ARG A 51 25.99 -16.14 12.67
N TYR A 52 26.67 -15.39 11.80
CA TYR A 52 27.85 -15.88 11.05
C TYR A 52 29.16 -15.69 11.81
N PHE A 53 29.22 -14.73 12.73
CA PHE A 53 30.41 -14.41 13.54
C PHE A 53 30.36 -14.98 14.97
N MET A 54 29.33 -15.77 15.30
CA MET A 54 29.22 -16.60 16.51
C MET A 54 29.40 -18.06 16.12
#